data_AF-A0A2V8M9E3-F1
#
_entry.id   AF-A0A2V8M9E3-F1
#
_cell.length_a   1.000
_cell.length_b   1.000
_cell.length_c   1.000
_cell.angle_alpha   90.00
_cell.angle_beta   90.00
_cell.angle_gamma   90.00
#
_symmetry.space_group_name_H-M   'P 1'
#
loop_
_entity.id
_entity.type
_entity.pdbx_description
1 polymer ?
#
loop_
_entity_poly.entity_id
_entity_poly.type
_entity_poly.pdbx_seq_one_letter_code
_entity_poly.pdbx_strand_id
1 'polypeptide(L)'
;MYRGNKQTLPFGAYIFGDYCTGEIFMLYHGEQQLLLDTTKQITSFGEDEDGELYVVGGTVDRLVNAGSSSTPPTRFELTGGGSASFVTSGVATQISVEHAQIQPNDADAKASAMAFISFRKNGILVSEAAVPATSLIGSGRVCVEAGEGTDTGLALANPDMARPAAVTLNFTDADGNDFDGGFVVIPPGGQIAAFLDEAPFYGPSVFSGTLTFESSVPLSVIAVRGLTNQRSEFLTTTLPVVDLSALQTEPLRMPQFAAGGGWTTDVVLVNPTDELISGTVQFLTPEGKVQATLLDGLAGGAASYALPPRSSRKLRLSTGGPVSVGSFVVAPDPEKVTPAVAAIYTYMSGGITVGATAAQGTPAATEFEVYSQINGKSGSLGSIDSGVAIANTSSEETNVSFELDQLDGSSSGIAGTLRISPNGQSNFFLDQLPGAAELPSSFQGTLRLSSSAPVAVLAIRGRYNERGDFLLSATPPADPRAAEDQSFIPQVVDGAGYTTEIVIYGGSEDAPVVGSIYFFDQNGRPTSPVLQ
;
A
#
# COMPACT_ATOMS: atom_id res chain seq x y z
N MET A 1 4.45 10.28 -24.65
CA MET A 1 4.19 9.45 -25.84
C MET A 1 3.86 8.06 -25.34
N TYR A 2 2.58 7.72 -25.39
CA TYR A 2 2.02 6.45 -24.95
C TYR A 2 1.88 5.50 -26.17
N ARG A 3 1.83 4.18 -25.95
CA ARG A 3 2.18 3.15 -26.96
C ARG A 3 1.08 2.12 -27.22
N GLY A 4 -0.09 2.29 -26.60
CA GLY A 4 -1.09 1.23 -26.53
C GLY A 4 -0.67 0.08 -25.63
N ASN A 5 -1.66 -0.66 -25.18
CA ASN A 5 -1.54 -1.82 -24.31
C ASN A 5 -0.99 -3.03 -25.08
N LYS A 6 -0.96 -2.91 -26.41
CA LYS A 6 -0.39 -3.89 -27.32
C LYS A 6 1.12 -3.86 -27.42
N GLN A 7 1.86 -3.02 -26.68
CA GLN A 7 3.31 -2.86 -26.91
C GLN A 7 3.62 -2.68 -28.42
N THR A 8 2.83 -1.83 -29.09
CA THR A 8 2.94 -1.61 -30.55
C THR A 8 4.36 -1.20 -30.95
N LEU A 9 5.12 -0.64 -30.00
CA LEU A 9 6.51 -0.25 -30.15
C LEU A 9 7.33 -0.75 -28.95
N PRO A 10 8.60 -1.19 -29.15
CA PRO A 10 9.55 -1.38 -28.05
C PRO A 10 9.58 -0.13 -27.18
N PHE A 11 9.63 -0.23 -25.85
CA PHE A 11 9.56 1.00 -25.05
C PHE A 11 10.79 1.88 -25.23
N GLY A 12 10.66 3.19 -25.01
CA GLY A 12 11.70 4.19 -25.27
C GLY A 12 11.79 4.59 -26.74
N ALA A 13 11.10 3.85 -27.61
CA ALA A 13 10.93 4.23 -29.00
C ALA A 13 10.03 5.46 -29.17
N TYR A 14 10.38 6.35 -30.09
CA TYR A 14 9.50 7.41 -30.58
C TYR A 14 9.01 7.07 -31.96
N ILE A 15 7.75 7.38 -32.29
CA ILE A 15 7.31 7.36 -33.68
C ILE A 15 7.12 8.75 -34.24
N PHE A 16 7.38 8.84 -35.53
CA PHE A 16 7.14 10.02 -36.33
C PHE A 16 6.93 9.58 -37.77
N GLY A 17 6.29 10.43 -38.56
CA GLY A 17 5.98 10.15 -39.96
C GLY A 17 6.46 11.29 -40.84
N ASP A 18 6.84 10.96 -42.06
CA ASP A 18 7.08 11.97 -43.10
C ASP A 18 5.78 12.22 -43.87
N TYR A 19 5.32 13.47 -43.85
CA TYR A 19 4.11 13.90 -44.55
C TYR A 19 4.21 13.69 -46.08
N CYS A 20 5.39 13.87 -46.66
CA CYS A 20 5.61 13.84 -48.10
C CYS A 20 5.70 12.41 -48.65
N THR A 21 6.36 11.50 -47.92
CA THR A 21 6.59 10.13 -48.37
C THR A 21 5.56 9.15 -47.82
N GLY A 22 4.97 9.44 -46.65
CA GLY A 22 4.06 8.54 -45.95
C GLY A 22 4.78 7.44 -45.16
N GLU A 23 6.09 7.54 -45.02
CA GLU A 23 6.90 6.64 -44.20
C GLU A 23 6.70 6.92 -42.72
N ILE A 24 6.56 5.85 -41.93
CA ILE A 24 6.50 5.88 -40.47
C ILE A 24 7.81 5.31 -39.93
N PHE A 25 8.49 6.10 -39.12
CA PHE A 25 9.75 5.76 -38.50
C PHE A 25 9.59 5.55 -37.00
N MET A 26 10.50 4.74 -36.47
CA MET A 26 10.78 4.58 -35.06
C MET A 26 12.16 5.15 -34.76
N LEU A 27 12.30 5.95 -33.72
CA LEU A 27 13.59 6.27 -33.11
C LEU A 27 13.72 5.47 -31.83
N TYR A 28 14.60 4.48 -31.77
CA TYR A 28 14.82 3.65 -30.58
C TYR A 28 16.31 3.58 -30.24
N HIS A 29 16.66 3.88 -28.99
CA HIS A 29 18.06 3.98 -28.52
C HIS A 29 18.97 4.89 -29.37
N GLY A 30 18.39 5.97 -29.92
CA GLY A 30 19.12 6.91 -30.79
C GLY A 30 19.27 6.45 -32.24
N GLU A 31 18.76 5.27 -32.58
CA GLU A 31 18.75 4.74 -33.95
C GLU A 31 17.38 4.92 -34.59
N GLN A 32 17.36 5.49 -35.80
CA GLN A 32 16.15 5.59 -36.61
C GLN A 32 15.97 4.30 -37.43
N GLN A 33 14.77 3.72 -37.35
CA GLN A 33 14.35 2.55 -38.10
C GLN A 33 13.04 2.85 -38.82
N LEU A 34 12.97 2.53 -40.12
CA LEU A 34 11.70 2.55 -40.85
C LEU A 34 10.81 1.40 -40.34
N LEU A 35 9.59 1.71 -39.90
CA LEU A 35 8.62 0.69 -39.48
C LEU A 35 7.71 0.28 -40.64
N LEU A 36 7.12 1.28 -41.30
CA LEU A 36 6.10 1.11 -42.32
C LEU A 36 6.32 2.14 -43.42
N ASP A 37 6.34 1.69 -44.66
CA ASP A 37 6.24 2.54 -45.84
C ASP A 37 4.77 2.53 -46.29
N THR A 38 4.11 3.69 -46.20
CA THR A 38 2.69 3.82 -46.52
C THR A 38 2.50 4.88 -47.59
N THR A 39 1.36 4.85 -48.28
CA THR A 39 1.00 5.92 -49.23
C THR A 39 0.16 7.03 -48.58
N LYS A 40 0.14 7.13 -47.25
CA LYS A 40 -0.70 8.09 -46.52
C LYS A 40 -0.03 9.47 -46.44
N GLN A 41 -0.81 10.54 -46.53
CA GLN A 41 -0.34 11.89 -46.20
C GLN A 41 -0.43 12.08 -44.68
N ILE A 42 0.58 11.64 -43.94
CA ILE A 42 0.52 11.56 -42.48
C ILE A 42 0.48 12.97 -41.88
N THR A 43 -0.68 13.37 -41.34
CA THR A 43 -0.89 14.69 -40.73
C THR A 43 -0.75 14.69 -39.22
N SER A 44 -1.00 13.55 -38.56
CA SER A 44 -0.88 13.44 -37.11
C SER A 44 -0.76 11.98 -36.67
N PHE A 45 -0.34 11.80 -35.42
CA PHE A 45 -0.61 10.59 -34.65
C PHE A 45 -1.61 10.94 -33.54
N GLY A 46 -2.28 9.93 -33.00
CA GLY A 46 -3.26 10.09 -31.94
C GLY A 46 -3.37 8.83 -31.11
N GLU A 47 -4.15 8.91 -30.07
CA GLU A 47 -4.37 7.86 -29.09
C GLU A 47 -5.89 7.74 -28.85
N ASP A 48 -6.41 6.52 -28.71
CA ASP A 48 -7.82 6.32 -28.31
C ASP A 48 -7.99 6.21 -26.79
N GLU A 49 -9.22 6.00 -26.33
CA GLU A 49 -9.54 5.82 -24.91
C GLU A 49 -8.95 4.54 -24.27
N ASP A 50 -8.51 3.58 -25.07
CA ASP A 50 -7.76 2.40 -24.61
C ASP A 50 -6.25 2.67 -24.65
N GLY A 51 -5.85 3.88 -25.00
CA GLY A 51 -4.46 4.28 -25.14
C GLY A 51 -3.78 3.73 -26.41
N GLU A 52 -4.52 3.12 -27.34
CA GLU A 52 -3.96 2.54 -28.54
C GLU A 52 -3.48 3.62 -29.52
N LEU A 53 -2.40 3.34 -30.24
CA LEU A 53 -1.75 4.31 -31.12
C LEU A 53 -2.38 4.33 -32.52
N TYR A 54 -2.69 5.52 -33.03
CA TYR A 54 -3.29 5.75 -34.34
C TYR A 54 -2.45 6.70 -35.18
N VAL A 55 -2.53 6.51 -36.50
CA VAL A 55 -1.99 7.43 -37.51
C VAL A 55 -3.14 8.05 -38.30
N VAL A 56 -3.02 9.35 -38.59
CA VAL A 56 -3.99 10.12 -39.35
C VAL A 56 -3.37 10.54 -40.67
N GLY A 57 -4.03 10.21 -41.79
CA GLY A 57 -3.55 10.60 -43.12
C GLY A 57 -4.58 10.37 -44.22
N GLY A 58 -5.75 11.01 -44.07
CA GLY A 58 -6.96 10.83 -44.90
C GLY A 58 -7.97 9.86 -44.27
N THR A 59 -7.47 8.86 -43.53
CA THR A 59 -8.22 8.00 -42.61
C THR A 59 -7.51 7.99 -41.25
N VAL A 60 -8.20 7.48 -40.23
CA VAL A 60 -7.61 7.20 -38.91
C VAL A 60 -7.40 5.69 -38.83
N ASP A 61 -6.14 5.26 -38.78
CA ASP A 61 -5.78 3.84 -38.79
C ASP A 61 -4.98 3.49 -37.53
N ARG A 62 -5.33 2.37 -36.90
CA ARG A 62 -4.62 1.89 -35.72
C ARG A 62 -3.27 1.29 -36.12
N LEU A 63 -2.21 1.72 -35.47
CA LEU A 63 -0.91 1.06 -35.54
C LEU A 63 -0.92 -0.16 -34.62
N VAL A 64 -0.58 -1.32 -35.18
CA VAL A 64 -0.55 -2.58 -34.44
C VAL A 64 0.78 -3.29 -34.69
N ASN A 65 1.39 -3.80 -33.62
CA ASN A 65 2.46 -4.78 -33.74
C ASN A 65 1.83 -6.18 -33.85
N ALA A 66 1.90 -6.78 -35.05
CA ALA A 66 1.29 -8.09 -35.29
C ALA A 66 1.93 -9.24 -34.48
N GLY A 67 3.10 -9.01 -33.88
CA GLY A 67 3.83 -9.99 -33.07
C GLY A 67 3.74 -9.78 -31.55
N SER A 68 3.05 -8.73 -31.08
CA SER A 68 2.91 -8.48 -29.65
C SER A 68 1.64 -9.10 -29.07
N SER A 69 1.73 -9.61 -27.84
CA SER A 69 0.56 -10.02 -27.08
C SER A 69 -0.23 -8.78 -26.67
N SER A 70 -1.45 -8.64 -27.18
CA SER A 70 -2.39 -7.64 -26.72
C SER A 70 -3.28 -8.22 -25.63
N THR A 71 -3.23 -7.63 -24.44
CA THR A 71 -4.18 -7.97 -23.37
C THR A 71 -4.91 -6.68 -22.99
N PRO A 72 -6.25 -6.64 -23.14
CA PRO A 72 -7.01 -5.42 -22.89
C PRO A 72 -6.92 -5.04 -21.41
N PRO A 73 -6.90 -3.74 -21.09
CA PRO A 73 -6.93 -3.30 -19.71
C PRO A 73 -8.26 -3.63 -19.05
N THR A 74 -8.25 -3.59 -17.73
CA THR A 74 -9.49 -3.57 -16.96
C THR A 74 -9.92 -2.12 -16.79
N ARG A 75 -11.09 -1.74 -17.33
CA ARG A 75 -11.64 -0.40 -17.18
C ARG A 75 -12.32 -0.25 -15.82
N PHE A 76 -12.23 0.94 -15.23
CA PHE A 76 -12.97 1.31 -14.02
C PHE A 76 -13.66 2.67 -14.19
N GLU A 77 -14.73 2.87 -13.42
CA GLU A 77 -15.46 4.13 -13.33
C GLU A 77 -15.90 4.32 -11.87
N LEU A 78 -15.58 5.48 -11.30
CA LEU A 78 -16.00 5.91 -9.97
C LEU A 78 -16.96 7.08 -10.15
N THR A 79 -18.18 6.98 -9.63
CA THR A 79 -19.13 8.10 -9.64
C THR A 79 -19.18 8.74 -8.25
N GLY A 80 -19.21 10.07 -8.18
CA GLY A 80 -19.49 10.82 -6.94
C GLY A 80 -18.58 10.50 -5.75
N GLY A 81 -17.27 10.28 -5.96
CA GLY A 81 -16.35 9.87 -4.89
C GLY A 81 -16.53 8.42 -4.38
N GLY A 82 -17.25 7.58 -5.12
CA GLY A 82 -17.49 6.17 -4.81
C GLY A 82 -16.25 5.27 -4.93
N SER A 83 -16.46 3.97 -5.13
CA SER A 83 -15.36 3.01 -5.29
C SER A 83 -15.68 1.91 -6.30
N ALA A 84 -14.65 1.27 -6.83
CA ALA A 84 -14.73 0.06 -7.64
C ALA A 84 -13.86 -1.03 -7.00
N SER A 85 -14.30 -2.29 -7.09
CA SER A 85 -13.55 -3.46 -6.59
C SER A 85 -13.49 -4.53 -7.67
N PHE A 86 -12.32 -5.17 -7.80
CA PHE A 86 -12.02 -6.20 -8.78
C PHE A 86 -11.28 -7.36 -8.11
N VAL A 87 -11.77 -8.59 -8.24
CA VAL A 87 -11.17 -9.75 -7.55
C VAL A 87 -10.58 -10.73 -8.55
N THR A 88 -9.32 -11.14 -8.37
CA THR A 88 -8.72 -12.21 -9.19
C THR A 88 -9.40 -13.56 -8.91
N SER A 89 -9.46 -14.42 -9.93
CA SER A 89 -10.23 -15.67 -9.87
C SER A 89 -9.78 -16.69 -8.80
N GLY A 90 -8.49 -16.73 -8.48
CA GLY A 90 -7.87 -17.68 -7.54
C GLY A 90 -7.89 -19.14 -7.96
N VAL A 91 -8.39 -19.47 -9.16
CA VAL A 91 -8.65 -20.86 -9.56
C VAL A 91 -7.43 -21.60 -10.10
N ALA A 92 -6.36 -20.90 -10.43
CA ALA A 92 -5.14 -21.50 -10.95
C ALA A 92 -4.42 -22.35 -9.88
N THR A 93 -3.85 -23.48 -10.29
CA THR A 93 -3.09 -24.37 -9.37
C THR A 93 -1.66 -23.87 -9.13
N GLN A 94 -1.14 -23.07 -10.04
CA GLN A 94 0.15 -22.39 -9.91
C GLN A 94 -0.09 -20.95 -9.53
N ILE A 95 0.87 -20.38 -8.79
CA ILE A 95 0.86 -18.98 -8.43
C ILE A 95 1.31 -18.14 -9.64
N SER A 96 0.58 -17.06 -9.94
CA SER A 96 1.07 -15.97 -10.78
C SER A 96 1.43 -14.78 -9.88
N VAL A 97 2.48 -14.07 -10.27
CA VAL A 97 2.96 -12.86 -9.59
C VAL A 97 3.09 -11.77 -10.65
N GLU A 98 2.39 -10.68 -10.41
CA GLU A 98 2.26 -9.55 -11.33
C GLU A 98 2.39 -8.23 -10.54
N HIS A 99 2.44 -7.11 -11.24
CA HIS A 99 2.18 -5.78 -10.70
C HIS A 99 1.15 -5.06 -11.56
N ALA A 100 0.52 -4.02 -11.01
CA ALA A 100 -0.50 -3.27 -11.72
C ALA A 100 -0.23 -1.77 -11.73
N GLN A 101 -0.56 -1.13 -12.85
CA GLN A 101 -0.58 0.32 -13.02
C GLN A 101 -2.02 0.79 -13.15
N ILE A 102 -2.43 1.73 -12.32
CA ILE A 102 -3.77 2.31 -12.30
C ILE A 102 -3.66 3.72 -12.88
N GLN A 103 -4.37 3.94 -13.98
CA GLN A 103 -4.27 5.18 -14.75
C GLN A 103 -5.68 5.74 -15.02
N PRO A 104 -6.08 6.81 -14.32
CA PRO A 104 -7.19 7.67 -14.72
C PRO A 104 -6.99 8.25 -16.13
N ASN A 105 -8.09 8.44 -16.86
CA ASN A 105 -8.10 9.04 -18.20
C ASN A 105 -7.85 10.55 -18.17
N ASP A 106 -8.20 11.20 -17.06
CA ASP A 106 -7.99 12.62 -16.83
C ASP A 106 -7.01 12.77 -15.66
N ALA A 107 -5.93 13.52 -15.87
CA ALA A 107 -4.91 13.76 -14.85
C ALA A 107 -5.46 14.57 -13.65
N ASP A 108 -6.52 15.36 -13.86
CA ASP A 108 -7.18 16.09 -12.77
C ASP A 108 -8.14 15.19 -11.97
N ALA A 109 -8.47 13.99 -12.49
CA ALA A 109 -9.35 13.02 -11.86
C ALA A 109 -8.55 11.98 -11.06
N LYS A 110 -8.22 12.33 -9.82
CA LYS A 110 -7.36 11.52 -8.95
C LYS A 110 -8.18 10.49 -8.17
N ALA A 111 -7.63 9.28 -8.01
CA ALA A 111 -8.21 8.22 -7.19
C ALA A 111 -7.14 7.52 -6.35
N SER A 112 -7.55 7.07 -5.17
CA SER A 112 -6.72 6.21 -4.32
C SER A 112 -6.96 4.74 -4.68
N ALA A 113 -5.98 3.90 -4.41
CA ALA A 113 -6.15 2.46 -4.62
C ALA A 113 -5.37 1.65 -3.58
N MET A 114 -5.84 0.42 -3.37
CA MET A 114 -5.15 -0.59 -2.59
C MET A 114 -5.55 -1.99 -3.07
N ALA A 115 -4.77 -2.99 -2.72
CA ALA A 115 -5.07 -4.38 -2.97
C ALA A 115 -5.12 -5.19 -1.67
N PHE A 116 -6.03 -6.14 -1.54
CA PHE A 116 -6.06 -7.12 -0.46
C PHE A 116 -5.60 -8.47 -1.00
N ILE A 117 -4.41 -8.91 -0.59
CA ILE A 117 -3.88 -10.23 -0.94
C ILE A 117 -4.34 -11.22 0.13
N SER A 118 -5.27 -12.10 -0.23
CA SER A 118 -5.80 -13.15 0.63
C SER A 118 -5.13 -14.49 0.33
N PHE A 119 -4.82 -15.26 1.38
CA PHE A 119 -4.35 -16.65 1.26
C PHE A 119 -5.33 -17.60 1.94
N ARG A 120 -5.83 -18.56 1.15
CA ARG A 120 -6.76 -19.60 1.59
C ARG A 120 -6.12 -20.97 1.50
N LYS A 121 -6.34 -21.78 2.53
CA LYS A 121 -5.91 -23.19 2.57
C LYS A 121 -7.04 -24.06 3.07
N ASN A 122 -7.40 -25.08 2.29
CA ASN A 122 -8.50 -26.02 2.60
C ASN A 122 -9.83 -25.31 2.92
N GLY A 123 -10.15 -24.24 2.18
CA GLY A 123 -11.38 -23.47 2.35
C GLY A 123 -11.38 -22.46 3.50
N ILE A 124 -10.30 -22.36 4.27
CA ILE A 124 -10.16 -21.39 5.36
C ILE A 124 -9.30 -20.21 4.90
N LEU A 125 -9.75 -18.98 5.15
CA LEU A 125 -8.92 -17.78 5.05
C LEU A 125 -7.87 -17.79 6.17
N VAL A 126 -6.60 -17.94 5.77
CA VAL A 126 -5.46 -18.04 6.67
C VAL A 126 -4.88 -16.67 6.97
N SER A 127 -4.72 -15.83 5.95
CA SER A 127 -4.18 -14.49 6.08
C SER A 127 -4.73 -13.56 5.01
N GLU A 128 -4.76 -12.27 5.32
CA GLU A 128 -5.04 -11.19 4.37
C GLU A 128 -4.04 -10.06 4.68
N ALA A 129 -3.47 -9.46 3.64
CA ALA A 129 -2.62 -8.28 3.76
C ALA A 129 -3.11 -7.19 2.82
N ALA A 130 -3.24 -5.97 3.33
CA ALA A 130 -3.56 -4.80 2.52
C ALA A 130 -2.27 -4.16 1.98
N VAL A 131 -2.21 -4.01 0.66
CA VAL A 131 -1.15 -3.43 -0.14
C VAL A 131 -1.63 -2.09 -0.67
N PRO A 132 -1.22 -0.95 -0.09
CA PRO A 132 -1.57 0.33 -0.68
C PRO A 132 -0.95 0.51 -2.05
N ALA A 133 -1.61 1.29 -2.89
CA ALA A 133 -0.94 1.85 -4.06
C ALA A 133 0.20 2.78 -3.61
N THR A 134 1.29 2.76 -4.37
CA THR A 134 2.52 3.47 -4.04
C THR A 134 2.83 4.53 -5.09
N SER A 135 3.31 5.69 -4.67
CA SER A 135 4.08 6.57 -5.54
C SER A 135 5.43 5.92 -5.91
N LEU A 136 6.09 6.44 -6.94
CA LEU A 136 7.38 5.91 -7.37
C LEU A 136 8.54 6.57 -6.61
N ILE A 137 9.43 5.76 -6.07
CA ILE A 137 10.58 6.23 -5.28
C ILE A 137 11.90 5.74 -5.89
N GLY A 138 12.92 6.61 -5.86
CA GLY A 138 14.26 6.29 -6.36
C GLY A 138 15.13 5.57 -5.33
N SER A 139 14.88 5.80 -4.05
CA SER A 139 15.57 5.14 -2.95
C SER A 139 14.63 4.93 -1.78
N GLY A 140 14.81 3.82 -1.07
CA GLY A 140 13.97 3.50 0.06
C GLY A 140 14.66 2.63 1.09
N ARG A 141 14.14 2.64 2.31
CA ARG A 141 14.64 1.84 3.42
C ARG A 141 13.52 1.08 4.10
N VAL A 142 13.75 -0.18 4.43
CA VAL A 142 12.76 -1.08 5.01
C VAL A 142 13.36 -1.72 6.27
N CYS A 143 12.58 -1.86 7.34
CA CYS A 143 12.95 -2.72 8.47
C CYS A 143 12.80 -4.19 8.04
N VAL A 144 13.83 -5.00 8.23
CA VAL A 144 13.87 -6.37 7.74
C VAL A 144 14.23 -7.35 8.86
N GLU A 145 13.60 -8.52 8.80
CA GLU A 145 13.82 -9.64 9.70
C GLU A 145 13.97 -10.92 8.86
N ALA A 146 14.87 -11.80 9.25
CA ALA A 146 15.00 -13.14 8.69
C ALA A 146 15.29 -14.14 9.80
N GLY A 147 14.73 -15.34 9.68
CA GLY A 147 14.89 -16.42 10.65
C GLY A 147 13.79 -16.50 11.73
N GLU A 148 13.88 -17.56 12.57
CA GLU A 148 12.90 -17.84 13.64
C GLU A 148 11.43 -17.94 13.17
N GLY A 149 11.22 -18.29 11.90
CA GLY A 149 9.89 -18.39 11.28
C GLY A 149 9.28 -17.06 10.88
N THR A 150 10.07 -15.97 10.88
CA THR A 150 9.72 -14.69 10.27
C THR A 150 10.72 -14.35 9.18
N ASP A 151 10.22 -14.03 7.99
CA ASP A 151 11.06 -13.57 6.89
C ASP A 151 10.42 -12.35 6.21
N THR A 152 11.24 -11.35 5.91
CA THR A 152 10.83 -10.21 5.10
C THR A 152 11.00 -10.53 3.63
N GLY A 153 9.96 -10.29 2.84
CA GLY A 153 10.01 -10.26 1.38
C GLY A 153 9.95 -8.84 0.85
N LEU A 154 10.49 -8.64 -0.34
CA LEU A 154 10.49 -7.36 -1.04
C LEU A 154 10.02 -7.58 -2.47
N ALA A 155 9.09 -6.76 -2.93
CA ALA A 155 8.76 -6.65 -4.34
C ALA A 155 9.10 -5.25 -4.86
N LEU A 156 9.86 -5.22 -5.94
CA LEU A 156 10.30 -4.03 -6.65
C LEU A 156 9.74 -4.12 -8.08
N ALA A 157 8.77 -3.27 -8.39
CA ALA A 157 8.18 -3.15 -9.72
C ALA A 157 8.76 -1.93 -10.43
N ASN A 158 9.23 -2.13 -11.66
CA ASN A 158 9.71 -1.08 -12.54
C ASN A 158 8.61 -0.72 -13.55
N PRO A 159 7.81 0.32 -13.29
CA PRO A 159 6.78 0.74 -14.24
C PRO A 159 7.35 1.49 -15.44
N ASP A 160 8.63 1.89 -15.41
CA ASP A 160 9.29 2.42 -16.61
C ASP A 160 9.48 1.27 -17.60
N MET A 161 8.70 1.33 -18.66
CA MET A 161 8.61 0.25 -19.62
C MET A 161 9.87 0.13 -20.53
N ALA A 162 10.93 0.99 -20.42
CA ALA A 162 12.12 1.11 -21.34
C ALA A 162 13.39 1.11 -20.56
N ARG A 163 13.35 1.91 -19.50
CA ARG A 163 14.39 2.11 -18.53
C ARG A 163 14.61 0.78 -17.82
N PRO A 164 15.62 -0.09 -18.03
CA PRO A 164 15.85 -1.11 -16.99
C PRO A 164 16.23 -0.38 -15.70
N ALA A 165 15.78 -0.91 -14.56
CA ALA A 165 16.16 -0.38 -13.27
C ALA A 165 17.40 -1.10 -12.77
N ALA A 166 18.50 -0.37 -12.63
CA ALA A 166 19.71 -0.83 -11.96
C ALA A 166 19.56 -0.50 -10.47
N VAL A 167 19.47 -1.51 -9.62
CA VAL A 167 19.17 -1.37 -8.18
C VAL A 167 20.33 -1.89 -7.33
N THR A 168 20.88 -1.03 -6.48
CA THR A 168 21.86 -1.40 -5.45
C THR A 168 21.16 -1.68 -4.13
N LEU A 169 21.70 -2.62 -3.34
CA LEU A 169 21.12 -3.08 -2.10
C LEU A 169 22.18 -3.04 -0.99
N ASN A 170 21.79 -2.58 0.21
CA ASN A 170 22.68 -2.55 1.38
C ASN A 170 21.90 -2.85 2.65
N PHE A 171 22.34 -3.86 3.40
CA PHE A 171 21.78 -4.20 4.70
C PHE A 171 22.51 -3.43 5.80
N THR A 172 21.79 -2.96 6.82
CA THR A 172 22.41 -2.31 7.99
C THR A 172 21.87 -2.96 9.27
N ASP A 173 22.73 -3.41 10.17
CA ASP A 173 22.28 -3.95 11.46
C ASP A 173 21.81 -2.87 12.46
N ALA A 174 21.38 -3.29 13.65
CA ALA A 174 20.90 -2.39 14.69
C ALA A 174 21.99 -1.46 15.26
N ASP A 175 23.26 -1.80 15.10
CA ASP A 175 24.41 -1.01 15.55
C ASP A 175 24.88 0.00 14.49
N GLY A 176 24.31 -0.05 13.28
CA GLY A 176 24.66 0.83 12.16
C GLY A 176 25.80 0.28 11.29
N ASN A 177 26.13 -1.01 11.38
CA ASN A 177 27.12 -1.62 10.52
C ASN A 177 26.48 -2.03 9.19
N ASP A 178 27.11 -1.63 8.08
CA ASP A 178 26.64 -1.92 6.72
C ASP A 178 27.21 -3.25 6.20
N PHE A 179 26.39 -3.96 5.43
CA PHE A 179 26.70 -5.19 4.71
C PHE A 179 26.19 -5.06 3.28
N ASP A 180 27.07 -5.29 2.31
CA ASP A 180 26.72 -5.23 0.89
C ASP A 180 25.63 -6.27 0.57
N GLY A 181 24.49 -5.78 0.07
CA GLY A 181 23.35 -6.58 -0.36
C GLY A 181 23.39 -6.88 -1.85
N GLY A 182 24.39 -6.37 -2.57
CA GLY A 182 24.60 -6.63 -3.98
C GLY A 182 23.79 -5.72 -4.90
N PHE A 183 23.52 -6.25 -6.09
CA PHE A 183 22.98 -5.49 -7.22
C PHE A 183 22.05 -6.35 -8.06
N VAL A 184 20.92 -5.78 -8.47
CA VAL A 184 19.93 -6.44 -9.31
C VAL A 184 19.50 -5.51 -10.46
N VAL A 185 19.14 -6.11 -11.61
CA VAL A 185 18.55 -5.38 -12.74
C VAL A 185 17.13 -5.85 -12.94
N ILE A 186 16.19 -4.92 -12.86
CA ILE A 186 14.78 -5.18 -13.17
C ILE A 186 14.55 -4.75 -14.62
N PRO A 187 14.08 -5.65 -15.50
CA PRO A 187 13.87 -5.28 -16.87
C PRO A 187 12.79 -4.19 -16.97
N PRO A 188 12.71 -3.53 -18.13
CA PRO A 188 11.69 -2.53 -18.35
C PRO A 188 10.27 -3.11 -18.22
N GLY A 189 9.41 -2.45 -17.44
CA GLY A 189 8.07 -2.96 -17.12
C GLY A 189 8.04 -4.16 -16.17
N GLY A 190 9.19 -4.71 -15.80
CA GLY A 190 9.30 -5.94 -15.03
C GLY A 190 9.20 -5.73 -13.53
N GLN A 191 9.33 -6.83 -12.80
CA GLN A 191 9.25 -6.87 -11.34
C GLN A 191 10.15 -7.99 -10.81
N ILE A 192 10.74 -7.77 -9.65
CA ILE A 192 11.27 -8.85 -8.81
C ILE A 192 10.47 -8.91 -7.52
N ALA A 193 10.16 -10.13 -7.05
CA ALA A 193 9.46 -10.36 -5.80
C ALA A 193 9.97 -11.68 -5.18
N ALA A 194 10.60 -11.60 -4.01
CA ALA A 194 11.17 -12.76 -3.32
C ALA A 194 11.36 -12.46 -1.82
N PHE A 195 11.58 -13.51 -1.01
CA PHE A 195 12.10 -13.32 0.34
C PHE A 195 13.56 -12.86 0.30
N LEU A 196 13.96 -12.06 1.28
CA LEU A 196 15.27 -11.42 1.25
C LEU A 196 16.43 -12.41 1.36
N ASP A 197 16.22 -13.58 1.95
CA ASP A 197 17.21 -14.66 2.02
C ASP A 197 17.22 -15.55 0.76
N GLU A 198 16.33 -15.30 -0.20
CA GLU A 198 16.24 -16.01 -1.47
C GLU A 198 16.85 -15.19 -2.63
N ALA A 199 17.02 -15.84 -3.79
CA ALA A 199 17.37 -15.14 -5.02
C ALA A 199 16.26 -14.15 -5.43
N PRO A 200 16.59 -12.95 -5.94
CA PRO A 200 17.93 -12.45 -6.26
C PRO A 200 18.60 -11.65 -5.13
N PHE A 201 18.00 -11.58 -3.94
CA PHE A 201 18.48 -10.73 -2.83
C PHE A 201 19.65 -11.37 -2.06
N TYR A 202 19.62 -12.69 -1.85
CA TYR A 202 20.68 -13.46 -1.17
C TYR A 202 21.15 -12.86 0.17
N GLY A 203 20.22 -12.22 0.89
CA GLY A 203 20.44 -11.66 2.21
C GLY A 203 20.70 -12.72 3.27
N PRO A 204 21.07 -12.31 4.50
CA PRO A 204 21.39 -13.27 5.55
C PRO A 204 20.15 -14.04 6.02
N SER A 205 20.27 -15.36 6.16
CA SER A 205 19.20 -16.26 6.66
C SER A 205 18.76 -16.02 8.11
N VAL A 206 19.56 -15.27 8.89
CA VAL A 206 19.19 -14.76 10.21
C VAL A 206 19.64 -13.31 10.27
N PHE A 207 18.70 -12.38 10.37
CA PHE A 207 18.99 -10.96 10.34
C PHE A 207 17.92 -10.12 11.04
N SER A 208 18.33 -9.00 11.62
CA SER A 208 17.43 -7.97 12.15
C SER A 208 18.11 -6.62 11.94
N GLY A 209 17.49 -5.76 11.15
CA GLY A 209 18.07 -4.49 10.77
C GLY A 209 17.26 -3.81 9.68
N THR A 210 17.93 -3.14 8.76
CA THR A 210 17.29 -2.54 7.59
C THR A 210 17.89 -3.05 6.29
N LEU A 211 17.12 -2.92 5.22
CA LEU A 211 17.59 -2.97 3.85
C LEU A 211 17.36 -1.59 3.23
N THR A 212 18.41 -1.02 2.64
CA THR A 212 18.34 0.18 1.80
C THR A 212 18.47 -0.24 0.34
N PHE A 213 17.65 0.33 -0.54
CA PHE A 213 17.85 0.23 -1.98
C PHE A 213 18.00 1.62 -2.62
N GLU A 214 18.76 1.69 -3.71
CA GLU A 214 18.81 2.85 -4.61
C GLU A 214 18.67 2.38 -6.05
N SER A 215 17.86 3.07 -6.86
CA SER A 215 17.53 2.68 -8.23
C SER A 215 17.82 3.79 -9.23
N SER A 216 18.26 3.40 -10.43
CA SER A 216 18.49 4.31 -11.55
C SER A 216 17.21 4.90 -12.16
N VAL A 217 16.04 4.29 -11.91
CA VAL A 217 14.70 4.80 -12.26
C VAL A 217 13.76 4.63 -11.06
N PRO A 218 12.78 5.52 -10.84
CA PRO A 218 11.81 5.37 -9.76
C PRO A 218 11.02 4.04 -9.84
N LEU A 219 10.82 3.39 -8.70
CA LEU A 219 10.17 2.08 -8.58
C LEU A 219 8.90 2.15 -7.72
N SER A 220 7.96 1.26 -7.99
CA SER A 220 6.85 0.94 -7.08
C SER A 220 7.30 -0.21 -6.18
N VAL A 221 7.15 -0.06 -4.86
CA VAL A 221 7.85 -0.92 -3.89
C VAL A 221 6.93 -1.33 -2.76
N ILE A 222 6.95 -2.61 -2.42
CA ILE A 222 6.35 -3.14 -1.19
C ILE A 222 7.32 -4.06 -0.48
N ALA A 223 7.31 -3.97 0.85
CA ALA A 223 7.87 -4.99 1.71
C ALA A 223 6.74 -5.77 2.39
N VAL A 224 6.94 -7.06 2.59
CA VAL A 224 6.02 -7.95 3.29
C VAL A 224 6.75 -8.65 4.42
N ARG A 225 6.10 -8.82 5.57
CA ARG A 225 6.55 -9.67 6.66
C ARG A 225 5.76 -10.97 6.61
N GLY A 226 6.44 -12.06 6.32
CA GLY A 226 5.95 -13.42 6.48
C GLY A 226 6.15 -13.92 7.90
N LEU A 227 5.17 -14.60 8.47
CA LEU A 227 5.25 -15.26 9.77
C LEU A 227 4.63 -16.66 9.67
N THR A 228 5.42 -17.69 9.92
CA THR A 228 4.89 -19.04 10.10
C THR A 228 4.45 -19.21 11.55
N ASN A 229 3.15 -19.36 11.78
CA ASN A 229 2.60 -19.51 13.13
C ASN A 229 2.77 -20.94 13.69
N GLN A 230 2.26 -21.16 14.89
CA GLN A 230 2.34 -22.42 15.63
C GLN A 230 1.52 -23.56 14.98
N ARG A 231 0.68 -23.26 13.98
CA ARG A 231 -0.05 -24.24 13.14
C ARG A 231 0.65 -24.52 11.81
N SER A 232 1.86 -24.00 11.59
CA SER A 232 2.54 -24.03 10.28
C SER A 232 1.71 -23.36 9.18
N GLU A 233 0.95 -22.33 9.55
CA GLU A 233 0.24 -21.47 8.62
C GLU A 233 1.07 -20.20 8.38
N PHE A 234 1.13 -19.76 7.12
CA PHE A 234 1.87 -18.58 6.71
C PHE A 234 0.95 -17.35 6.81
N LEU A 235 1.27 -16.45 7.73
CA LEU A 235 0.63 -15.15 7.88
C LEU A 235 1.47 -14.10 7.18
N THR A 236 0.82 -13.13 6.54
CA THR A 236 1.49 -12.07 5.81
C THR A 236 0.89 -10.73 6.20
N THR A 237 1.75 -9.72 6.30
CA THR A 237 1.38 -8.30 6.36
C THR A 237 2.37 -7.49 5.55
N THR A 238 1.97 -6.31 5.10
CA THR A 238 2.89 -5.34 4.52
C THR A 238 3.74 -4.68 5.61
N LEU A 239 4.93 -4.20 5.25
CA LEU A 239 5.81 -3.39 6.08
C LEU A 239 6.04 -2.04 5.40
N PRO A 240 6.18 -0.94 6.16
CA PRO A 240 6.43 0.36 5.55
C PRO A 240 7.77 0.41 4.80
N VAL A 241 7.73 1.04 3.62
CA VAL A 241 8.89 1.39 2.84
C VAL A 241 9.13 2.89 3.01
N VAL A 242 10.26 3.25 3.59
CA VAL A 242 10.60 4.64 3.91
C VAL A 242 11.19 5.30 2.67
N ASP A 243 10.54 6.32 2.12
CA ASP A 243 11.11 7.17 1.07
C ASP A 243 12.22 8.06 1.66
N LEU A 244 13.44 7.86 1.20
CA LEU A 244 14.62 8.58 1.73
C LEU A 244 14.71 10.04 1.22
N SER A 245 13.86 10.42 0.26
CA SER A 245 13.75 11.80 -0.21
C SER A 245 12.76 12.64 0.62
N ALA A 246 11.90 12.01 1.43
CA ALA A 246 10.80 12.64 2.16
C ALA A 246 11.02 12.63 3.69
N LEU A 247 12.07 13.31 4.16
CA LEU A 247 12.39 13.39 5.60
C LEU A 247 11.41 14.29 6.36
N GLN A 248 11.15 13.95 7.63
CA GLN A 248 10.27 14.70 8.52
C GLN A 248 10.96 15.08 9.83
N THR A 249 10.58 16.20 10.43
CA THR A 249 11.09 16.67 11.73
C THR A 249 9.98 16.84 12.77
N GLU A 250 8.72 16.71 12.35
CA GLU A 250 7.58 16.83 13.25
C GLU A 250 7.33 15.52 13.99
N PRO A 251 6.82 15.56 15.24
CA PRO A 251 6.41 14.35 15.95
C PRO A 251 5.35 13.57 15.18
N LEU A 252 5.50 12.25 15.14
CA LEU A 252 4.58 11.35 14.46
C LEU A 252 3.67 10.65 15.49
N ARG A 253 2.37 10.60 15.17
CA ARG A 253 1.34 10.05 16.06
C ARG A 253 0.80 8.74 15.49
N MET A 254 0.98 7.64 16.22
CA MET A 254 0.31 6.39 15.91
C MET A 254 -1.04 6.31 16.63
N PRO A 255 -2.17 6.19 15.90
CA PRO A 255 -3.50 6.34 16.49
C PRO A 255 -3.95 5.17 17.37
N GLN A 256 -3.27 4.02 17.29
CA GLN A 256 -3.64 2.83 18.03
C GLN A 256 -2.39 2.09 18.51
N PHE A 257 -2.40 1.64 19.75
CA PHE A 257 -1.70 0.42 20.19
C PHE A 257 -2.72 -0.53 20.80
N ALA A 258 -2.38 -1.82 20.85
CA ALA A 258 -3.11 -2.82 21.62
C ALA A 258 -2.14 -3.77 22.35
N ALA A 259 -2.38 -3.97 23.64
CA ALA A 259 -1.58 -4.86 24.48
C ALA A 259 -2.44 -5.57 25.52
N GLY A 260 -2.15 -6.85 25.80
CA GLY A 260 -2.94 -7.67 26.71
C GLY A 260 -4.16 -8.30 26.02
N GLY A 261 -4.83 -9.24 26.69
CA GLY A 261 -5.97 -9.97 26.09
C GLY A 261 -5.62 -10.75 24.82
N GLY A 262 -4.36 -11.13 24.64
CA GLY A 262 -3.84 -11.77 23.41
C GLY A 262 -3.17 -10.82 22.42
N TRP A 263 -3.27 -9.51 22.62
CA TRP A 263 -2.64 -8.51 21.77
C TRP A 263 -1.22 -8.16 22.21
N THR A 264 -0.36 -7.95 21.23
CA THR A 264 0.94 -7.27 21.37
C THR A 264 1.12 -6.27 20.25
N THR A 265 1.83 -5.18 20.52
CA THR A 265 2.23 -4.20 19.52
C THR A 265 3.75 -4.06 19.53
N ASP A 266 4.40 -4.28 18.39
CA ASP A 266 5.80 -3.90 18.20
C ASP A 266 5.87 -2.52 17.56
N VAL A 267 6.50 -1.56 18.24
CA VAL A 267 6.83 -0.25 17.66
C VAL A 267 8.15 -0.38 16.93
N VAL A 268 8.13 -0.14 15.62
CA VAL A 268 9.31 -0.18 14.75
C VAL A 268 9.70 1.26 14.42
N LEU A 269 10.94 1.60 14.72
CA LEU A 269 11.55 2.88 14.39
C LEU A 269 12.68 2.64 13.40
N VAL A 270 12.64 3.29 12.24
CA VAL A 270 13.67 3.20 11.20
C VAL A 270 14.34 4.56 11.05
N ASN A 271 15.67 4.60 11.10
CA ASN A 271 16.42 5.81 10.83
C ASN A 271 16.57 6.02 9.31
N PRO A 272 15.92 7.04 8.72
CA PRO A 272 16.06 7.33 7.29
C PRO A 272 17.38 8.03 6.94
N THR A 273 18.17 8.47 7.92
CA THR A 273 19.34 9.31 7.68
C THR A 273 20.67 8.56 7.84
N ASP A 274 21.73 9.22 7.39
CA ASP A 274 23.12 8.81 7.56
C ASP A 274 23.74 9.32 8.88
N GLU A 275 22.93 9.91 9.75
CA GLU A 275 23.34 10.42 11.06
C GLU A 275 22.63 9.70 12.20
N LEU A 276 23.22 9.77 13.41
CA LEU A 276 22.54 9.35 14.63
C LEU A 276 21.31 10.26 14.87
N ILE A 277 20.13 9.65 14.98
CA ILE A 277 18.90 10.31 15.41
C ILE A 277 18.47 9.84 16.80
N SER A 278 17.80 10.70 17.55
CA SER A 278 17.36 10.42 18.91
C SER A 278 16.05 11.12 19.24
N GLY A 279 15.41 10.70 20.32
CA GLY A 279 14.13 11.26 20.76
C GLY A 279 13.42 10.36 21.76
N THR A 280 12.09 10.44 21.79
CA THR A 280 11.24 9.69 22.73
C THR A 280 10.02 9.06 22.06
N VAL A 281 9.59 7.92 22.60
CA VAL A 281 8.28 7.31 22.36
C VAL A 281 7.45 7.48 23.62
N GLN A 282 6.26 8.07 23.53
CA GLN A 282 5.34 8.30 24.66
C GLN A 282 3.97 7.69 24.39
N PHE A 283 3.46 6.89 25.33
CA PHE A 283 2.16 6.22 25.22
C PHE A 283 1.08 7.00 25.97
N LEU A 284 -0.10 7.12 25.37
CA LEU A 284 -1.25 7.84 25.93
C LEU A 284 -2.48 6.94 26.01
N THR A 285 -3.28 7.11 27.05
CA THR A 285 -4.62 6.52 27.20
C THR A 285 -5.59 7.10 26.18
N PRO A 286 -6.78 6.50 25.99
CA PRO A 286 -7.84 7.09 25.16
C PRO A 286 -8.24 8.51 25.60
N GLU A 287 -8.12 8.84 26.89
CA GLU A 287 -8.38 10.18 27.43
C GLU A 287 -7.21 11.16 27.25
N GLY A 288 -6.13 10.75 26.58
CA GLY A 288 -4.96 11.58 26.29
C GLY A 288 -3.98 11.73 27.46
N LYS A 289 -4.07 10.88 28.48
CA LYS A 289 -3.16 10.90 29.63
C LYS A 289 -1.97 9.99 29.39
N VAL A 290 -0.80 10.33 29.94
CA VAL A 290 0.38 9.46 29.86
C VAL A 290 0.07 8.10 30.49
N GLN A 291 0.18 7.04 29.70
CA GLN A 291 -0.03 5.66 30.11
C GLN A 291 1.32 5.06 30.51
N ALA A 292 1.45 4.67 31.78
CA ALA A 292 2.56 3.81 32.19
C ALA A 292 2.43 2.47 31.47
N THR A 293 3.41 2.12 30.65
CA THR A 293 3.45 0.89 29.87
C THR A 293 4.70 0.09 30.21
N LEU A 294 4.67 -1.22 29.90
CA LEU A 294 5.85 -2.06 29.92
C LEU A 294 6.42 -2.12 28.50
N LEU A 295 7.52 -1.41 28.27
CA LEU A 295 8.30 -1.43 27.01
C LEU A 295 9.52 -2.30 27.22
N ASP A 296 9.64 -3.39 26.46
CA ASP A 296 10.75 -4.35 26.59
C ASP A 296 10.96 -4.84 28.05
N GLY A 297 9.86 -4.93 28.82
CA GLY A 297 9.88 -5.33 30.24
C GLY A 297 10.23 -4.23 31.23
N LEU A 298 10.50 -3.00 30.77
CA LEU A 298 10.75 -1.83 31.62
C LEU A 298 9.46 -1.00 31.80
N ALA A 299 9.13 -0.68 33.05
CA ALA A 299 7.96 0.15 33.35
C ALA A 299 8.27 1.64 33.15
N GLY A 300 7.47 2.34 32.34
CA GLY A 300 7.61 3.77 32.10
C GLY A 300 6.49 4.33 31.23
N GLY A 301 6.21 5.64 31.33
CA GLY A 301 5.25 6.33 30.45
C GLY A 301 5.86 6.77 29.11
N ALA A 302 7.19 6.68 28.99
CA ALA A 302 7.94 7.01 27.80
C ALA A 302 9.26 6.21 27.75
N ALA A 303 9.80 6.03 26.55
CA ALA A 303 11.11 5.43 26.32
C ALA A 303 11.94 6.31 25.38
N SER A 304 13.19 6.60 25.74
CA SER A 304 14.12 7.27 24.84
C SER A 304 14.66 6.31 23.79
N TYR A 305 14.87 6.82 22.57
CA TYR A 305 15.55 6.10 21.51
C TYR A 305 16.81 6.87 21.06
N ALA A 306 17.79 6.11 20.60
CA ALA A 306 18.93 6.57 19.83
C ALA A 306 19.15 5.52 18.75
N LEU A 307 19.13 5.93 17.48
CA LEU A 307 19.20 5.04 16.33
C LEU A 307 20.45 5.40 15.53
N PRO A 308 21.47 4.53 15.48
CA PRO A 308 22.61 4.69 14.58
C PRO A 308 22.17 4.98 13.13
N PRO A 309 23.04 5.57 12.30
CA PRO A 309 22.78 5.77 10.88
C PRO A 309 22.16 4.53 10.23
N ARG A 310 21.10 4.72 9.44
CA ARG A 310 20.43 3.67 8.64
C ARG A 310 19.86 2.48 9.40
N SER A 311 20.04 2.39 10.72
CA SER A 311 19.58 1.29 11.56
C SER A 311 18.08 1.35 11.82
N SER A 312 17.58 0.30 12.47
CA SER A 312 16.22 0.26 13.01
C SER A 312 16.21 -0.30 14.43
N ARG A 313 15.16 0.04 15.19
CA ARG A 313 14.89 -0.53 16.49
C ARG A 313 13.43 -0.94 16.61
N LYS A 314 13.21 -2.09 17.23
CA LYS A 314 11.88 -2.59 17.58
C LYS A 314 11.72 -2.54 19.10
N LEU A 315 10.61 -2.00 19.56
CA LEU A 315 10.22 -1.93 20.97
C LEU A 315 8.91 -2.69 21.15
N ARG A 316 8.90 -3.73 21.98
CA ARG A 316 7.71 -4.54 22.19
C ARG A 316 6.88 -3.99 23.34
N LEU A 317 5.64 -3.62 23.04
CA LEU A 317 4.61 -3.35 24.02
C LEU A 317 3.79 -4.62 24.28
N SER A 318 3.84 -5.09 25.53
CA SER A 318 2.98 -6.18 26.00
C SER A 318 2.58 -5.93 27.45
N THR A 319 1.34 -6.31 27.80
CA THR A 319 0.81 -6.21 29.16
C THR A 319 0.17 -7.53 29.54
N GLY A 320 0.27 -7.90 30.82
CA GLY A 320 -0.53 -8.99 31.37
C GLY A 320 -1.96 -8.52 31.65
N GLY A 321 -2.95 -9.41 31.49
CA GLY A 321 -4.34 -9.12 31.85
C GLY A 321 -5.21 -8.67 30.67
N PRO A 322 -6.26 -7.85 30.92
CA PRO A 322 -7.20 -7.43 29.88
C PRO A 322 -6.52 -6.54 28.83
N VAL A 323 -7.17 -6.40 27.67
CA VAL A 323 -6.68 -5.53 26.59
C VAL A 323 -6.62 -4.07 27.06
N SER A 324 -5.51 -3.41 26.75
CA SER A 324 -5.26 -1.99 26.91
C SER A 324 -5.00 -1.38 25.55
N VAL A 325 -5.66 -0.27 25.28
CA VAL A 325 -5.58 0.47 24.02
C VAL A 325 -5.29 1.94 24.29
N GLY A 326 -4.87 2.64 23.25
CA GLY A 326 -4.56 4.06 23.28
C GLY A 326 -3.72 4.42 22.06
N SER A 327 -2.93 5.48 22.15
CA SER A 327 -2.09 5.99 21.06
C SER A 327 -0.64 6.20 21.52
N PHE A 328 0.33 6.33 20.60
CA PHE A 328 1.70 6.69 20.97
C PHE A 328 2.31 7.76 20.06
N VAL A 329 3.13 8.66 20.65
CA VAL A 329 3.83 9.75 19.95
C VAL A 329 5.28 9.32 19.83
N VAL A 330 5.88 9.51 18.65
CA VAL A 330 7.33 9.46 18.46
C VAL A 330 7.80 10.88 18.16
N ALA A 331 8.53 11.47 19.10
CA ALA A 331 9.01 12.85 18.99
C ALA A 331 10.55 12.85 18.91
N PRO A 332 11.14 13.49 17.88
CA PRO A 332 12.58 13.65 17.81
C PRO A 332 13.10 14.63 18.86
N ASP A 333 14.36 14.48 19.24
CA ASP A 333 15.08 15.55 19.93
C ASP A 333 15.20 16.78 19.02
N PRO A 334 15.38 18.01 19.57
CA PRO A 334 15.55 19.21 18.78
C PRO A 334 16.61 19.04 17.68
N GLU A 335 16.31 19.54 16.48
CA GLU A 335 17.16 19.49 15.27
C GLU A 335 17.41 18.07 14.71
N LYS A 336 16.73 17.04 15.22
CA LYS A 336 16.77 15.67 14.67
C LYS A 336 15.60 15.39 13.74
N VAL A 337 15.85 14.51 12.79
CA VAL A 337 14.83 13.91 11.93
C VAL A 337 14.01 12.91 12.74
N THR A 338 12.70 12.94 12.58
CA THR A 338 11.78 11.94 13.12
C THR A 338 12.03 10.61 12.40
N PRO A 339 12.24 9.49 13.12
CA PRO A 339 12.34 8.18 12.47
C PRO A 339 11.05 7.87 11.73
N ALA A 340 11.12 7.05 10.69
CA ALA A 340 9.91 6.44 10.17
C ALA A 340 9.36 5.47 11.22
N VAL A 341 8.04 5.49 11.43
CA VAL A 341 7.38 4.73 12.49
C VAL A 341 6.43 3.71 11.86
N ALA A 342 6.49 2.49 12.37
CA ALA A 342 5.47 1.47 12.13
C ALA A 342 5.00 0.85 13.45
N ALA A 343 3.79 0.31 13.46
CA ALA A 343 3.31 -0.57 14.51
C ALA A 343 2.95 -1.93 13.90
N ILE A 344 3.50 -3.02 14.42
CA ILE A 344 3.10 -4.39 14.07
C ILE A 344 2.21 -4.92 15.19
N TYR A 345 0.93 -5.11 14.88
CA TYR A 345 -0.07 -5.68 15.76
C TYR A 345 -0.09 -7.19 15.56
N THR A 346 -0.04 -7.95 16.66
CA THR A 346 -0.19 -9.40 16.64
C THR A 346 -1.30 -9.79 17.61
N TYR A 347 -2.19 -10.67 17.16
CA TYR A 347 -3.26 -11.25 17.98
C TYR A 347 -3.08 -12.75 18.14
N MET A 348 -3.02 -13.18 19.39
CA MET A 348 -2.92 -14.57 19.80
C MET A 348 -4.21 -15.04 20.47
N SER A 349 -4.77 -16.14 19.97
CA SER A 349 -5.93 -16.82 20.54
C SER A 349 -5.59 -18.28 20.83
N GLY A 350 -5.81 -18.72 22.08
CA GLY A 350 -5.53 -20.10 22.48
C GLY A 350 -4.07 -20.54 22.29
N GLY A 351 -3.11 -19.62 22.40
CA GLY A 351 -1.68 -19.88 22.19
C GLY A 351 -1.25 -19.92 20.72
N ILE A 352 -2.15 -19.61 19.78
CA ILE A 352 -1.87 -19.55 18.35
C ILE A 352 -1.94 -18.10 17.90
N THR A 353 -0.91 -17.62 17.20
CA THR A 353 -0.99 -16.36 16.47
C THR A 353 -1.95 -16.54 15.31
N VAL A 354 -3.08 -15.84 15.37
CA VAL A 354 -4.15 -15.95 14.37
C VAL A 354 -4.21 -14.75 13.45
N GLY A 355 -3.78 -13.57 13.90
CA GLY A 355 -3.77 -12.35 13.10
C GLY A 355 -2.49 -11.55 13.32
N ALA A 356 -1.98 -10.94 12.25
CA ALA A 356 -0.89 -9.98 12.30
C ALA A 356 -1.05 -8.94 11.20
N THR A 357 -0.88 -7.67 11.53
CA THR A 357 -0.82 -6.57 10.54
C THR A 357 0.16 -5.51 10.99
N ALA A 358 0.81 -4.84 10.05
CA ALA A 358 1.58 -3.63 10.31
C ALA A 358 0.86 -2.41 9.76
N ALA A 359 1.06 -1.27 10.41
CA ALA A 359 0.61 0.02 9.94
C ALA A 359 1.75 1.04 10.00
N GLN A 360 1.83 1.91 8.99
CA GLN A 360 2.75 3.03 8.94
C GLN A 360 2.18 4.23 9.69
N GLY A 361 3.03 4.99 10.37
CA GLY A 361 2.66 6.33 10.84
C GLY A 361 2.67 7.32 9.69
N THR A 362 1.56 8.02 9.51
CA THR A 362 1.41 9.09 8.52
C THR A 362 1.27 10.44 9.23
N PRO A 363 1.64 11.57 8.57
CA PRO A 363 1.39 12.90 9.10
C PRO A 363 -0.08 13.12 9.45
N ALA A 364 -0.32 13.90 10.50
CA ALA A 364 -1.67 14.30 10.86
C ALA A 364 -2.25 15.26 9.81
N ALA A 365 -3.52 15.08 9.47
CA ALA A 365 -4.25 15.88 8.49
C ALA A 365 -5.65 16.23 9.02
N THR A 366 -6.36 17.08 8.29
CA THR A 366 -7.73 17.51 8.64
C THR A 366 -8.81 16.79 7.84
N GLU A 367 -8.43 16.02 6.83
CA GLU A 367 -9.35 15.30 5.93
C GLU A 367 -8.79 13.91 5.65
N PHE A 368 -9.66 12.90 5.66
CA PHE A 368 -9.29 11.52 5.32
C PHE A 368 -10.45 10.80 4.61
N GLU A 369 -10.11 9.91 3.68
CA GLU A 369 -11.01 8.94 3.08
C GLU A 369 -10.57 7.51 3.45
N VAL A 370 -11.51 6.69 3.89
CA VAL A 370 -11.25 5.30 4.30
C VAL A 370 -12.21 4.37 3.57
N TYR A 371 -11.67 3.50 2.70
CA TYR A 371 -12.45 2.41 2.15
C TYR A 371 -13.02 1.52 3.26
N SER A 372 -14.31 1.27 3.18
CA SER A 372 -15.13 0.82 4.29
C SER A 372 -16.01 -0.34 3.84
N GLN A 373 -16.03 -1.42 4.63
CA GLN A 373 -16.82 -2.60 4.31
C GLN A 373 -17.43 -3.22 5.57
N ILE A 374 -18.69 -3.64 5.43
CA ILE A 374 -19.38 -4.53 6.36
C ILE A 374 -19.89 -5.71 5.55
N ASN A 375 -19.73 -6.92 6.08
CA ASN A 375 -20.37 -8.11 5.52
C ASN A 375 -20.79 -9.05 6.64
N GLY A 376 -22.06 -9.42 6.65
CA GLY A 376 -22.66 -10.20 7.72
C GLY A 376 -22.74 -9.42 9.03
N LYS A 377 -23.02 -10.15 10.12
CA LYS A 377 -23.05 -9.58 11.46
C LYS A 377 -21.65 -9.61 12.05
N SER A 378 -21.17 -8.50 12.59
CA SER A 378 -19.86 -8.43 13.24
C SER A 378 -19.70 -9.55 14.30
N GLY A 379 -18.56 -10.24 14.25
CA GLY A 379 -18.25 -11.40 15.10
C GLY A 379 -18.82 -12.75 14.62
N SER A 380 -19.53 -12.79 13.50
CA SER A 380 -20.00 -14.06 12.92
C SER A 380 -18.99 -14.66 11.93
N LEU A 381 -19.05 -15.97 11.67
CA LEU A 381 -18.15 -16.61 10.72
C LEU A 381 -18.28 -15.99 9.32
N GLY A 382 -17.15 -15.63 8.72
CA GLY A 382 -17.08 -14.97 7.42
C GLY A 382 -17.40 -13.47 7.45
N SER A 383 -17.66 -12.88 8.63
CA SER A 383 -18.02 -11.47 8.70
C SER A 383 -16.83 -10.55 8.43
N ILE A 384 -17.11 -9.41 7.80
CA ILE A 384 -16.18 -8.29 7.62
C ILE A 384 -16.73 -7.09 8.37
N ASP A 385 -15.85 -6.34 9.02
CA ASP A 385 -16.18 -5.05 9.62
C ASP A 385 -14.93 -4.17 9.65
N SER A 386 -14.97 -3.04 8.94
CA SER A 386 -13.87 -2.09 8.99
C SER A 386 -13.84 -1.39 10.35
N GLY A 387 -12.64 -1.18 10.89
CA GLY A 387 -12.39 -0.45 12.13
C GLY A 387 -11.57 0.80 11.89
N VAL A 388 -11.80 1.84 12.68
CA VAL A 388 -11.07 3.10 12.59
C VAL A 388 -10.62 3.55 13.98
N ALA A 389 -9.39 4.03 14.08
CA ALA A 389 -8.84 4.70 15.24
C ALA A 389 -8.40 6.11 14.85
N ILE A 390 -8.81 7.11 15.63
CA ILE A 390 -8.54 8.53 15.41
C ILE A 390 -7.89 9.10 16.67
N ALA A 391 -6.71 9.69 16.54
CA ALA A 391 -6.00 10.36 17.62
C ALA A 391 -5.91 11.86 17.36
N ASN A 392 -6.37 12.65 18.33
CA ASN A 392 -6.21 14.09 18.32
C ASN A 392 -4.75 14.45 18.64
N THR A 393 -4.10 15.24 17.77
CA THR A 393 -2.70 15.65 17.97
C THR A 393 -2.56 17.01 18.65
N SER A 394 -3.68 17.68 18.96
CA SER A 394 -3.71 18.99 19.60
C SER A 394 -3.89 18.90 21.12
N SER A 395 -3.48 19.97 21.81
CA SER A 395 -3.71 20.16 23.24
C SER A 395 -5.13 20.65 23.58
N GLU A 396 -6.01 20.78 22.59
CA GLU A 396 -7.39 21.22 22.74
C GLU A 396 -8.35 20.12 22.28
N GLU A 397 -9.63 20.19 22.66
CA GLU A 397 -10.63 19.25 22.15
C GLU A 397 -10.81 19.46 20.63
N THR A 398 -10.90 18.38 19.87
CA THR A 398 -11.12 18.41 18.42
C THR A 398 -12.43 17.73 18.04
N ASN A 399 -13.22 18.39 17.22
CA ASN A 399 -14.39 17.81 16.58
C ASN A 399 -13.98 17.14 15.27
N VAL A 400 -14.35 15.87 15.12
CA VAL A 400 -14.17 15.10 13.88
C VAL A 400 -15.54 14.75 13.34
N SER A 401 -15.91 15.35 12.22
CA SER A 401 -17.10 14.99 11.47
C SER A 401 -16.84 13.73 10.64
N PHE A 402 -17.84 12.88 10.53
CA PHE A 402 -17.81 11.71 9.66
C PHE A 402 -19.05 11.67 8.77
N GLU A 403 -18.88 11.17 7.56
CA GLU A 403 -19.94 10.83 6.61
C GLU A 403 -19.58 9.50 5.94
N LEU A 404 -20.58 8.66 5.70
CA LEU A 404 -20.40 7.37 5.05
C LEU A 404 -21.15 7.35 3.72
N ASP A 405 -20.41 7.20 2.64
CA ASP A 405 -20.96 7.11 1.28
C ASP A 405 -21.00 5.67 0.81
N GLN A 406 -21.98 5.33 -0.02
CA GLN A 406 -22.09 4.03 -0.66
C GLN A 406 -21.06 3.87 -1.77
N LEU A 407 -20.89 2.63 -2.24
CA LEU A 407 -19.98 2.30 -3.34
C LEU A 407 -20.24 3.11 -4.62
N ASP A 408 -21.49 3.47 -4.90
CA ASP A 408 -21.88 4.28 -6.06
C ASP A 408 -21.70 5.80 -5.86
N GLY A 409 -21.14 6.23 -4.72
CA GLY A 409 -20.92 7.62 -4.36
C GLY A 409 -22.16 8.32 -3.77
N SER A 410 -23.31 7.63 -3.66
CA SER A 410 -24.48 8.22 -3.00
C SER A 410 -24.35 8.17 -1.47
N SER A 411 -24.83 9.20 -0.77
CA SER A 411 -24.83 9.21 0.70
C SER A 411 -25.62 8.02 1.26
N SER A 412 -25.05 7.33 2.25
CA SER A 412 -25.77 6.28 3.00
C SER A 412 -26.77 6.87 4.02
N GLY A 413 -26.73 8.18 4.25
CA GLY A 413 -27.47 8.86 5.30
C GLY A 413 -26.84 8.76 6.69
N ILE A 414 -25.69 8.09 6.82
CA ILE A 414 -24.93 8.00 8.08
C ILE A 414 -23.89 9.10 8.12
N ALA A 415 -24.08 10.02 9.05
CA ALA A 415 -23.15 11.10 9.34
C ALA A 415 -23.24 11.53 10.80
N GLY A 416 -22.20 12.20 11.29
CA GLY A 416 -22.18 12.72 12.65
C GLY A 416 -20.88 13.41 13.03
N THR A 417 -20.70 13.66 14.32
CA THR A 417 -19.48 14.28 14.86
C THR A 417 -19.04 13.55 16.12
N LEU A 418 -17.75 13.22 16.17
CA LEU A 418 -17.05 12.69 17.33
C LEU A 418 -16.26 13.82 18.00
N ARG A 419 -16.34 13.89 19.33
CA ARG A 419 -15.51 14.80 20.12
C ARG A 419 -14.35 14.03 20.71
N ILE A 420 -13.13 14.46 20.42
CA ILE A 420 -11.92 13.81 20.91
C ILE A 420 -11.17 14.78 21.82
N SER A 421 -10.98 14.37 23.08
CA SER A 421 -10.27 15.16 24.09
C SER A 421 -8.85 15.55 23.66
N PRO A 422 -8.23 16.57 24.29
CA PRO A 422 -6.82 16.90 24.09
C PRO A 422 -5.90 15.68 24.15
N ASN A 423 -5.10 15.46 23.11
CA ASN A 423 -4.22 14.29 22.95
C ASN A 423 -4.94 12.92 23.05
N GLY A 424 -6.26 12.91 23.06
CA GLY A 424 -7.10 11.74 23.24
C GLY A 424 -7.24 10.94 21.95
N GLN A 425 -7.95 9.83 22.07
CA GLN A 425 -8.12 8.87 21.00
C GLN A 425 -9.53 8.25 21.07
N SER A 426 -10.11 7.98 19.91
CA SER A 426 -11.36 7.23 19.74
C SER A 426 -11.13 6.09 18.77
N ASN A 427 -11.64 4.89 19.05
CA ASN A 427 -11.69 3.77 18.11
C ASN A 427 -13.07 3.14 18.10
N PHE A 428 -13.46 2.63 16.94
CA PHE A 428 -14.76 1.98 16.72
C PHE A 428 -14.71 1.11 15.47
N PHE A 429 -15.61 0.13 15.40
CA PHE A 429 -15.97 -0.54 14.15
C PHE A 429 -17.09 0.24 13.44
N LEU A 430 -17.23 0.08 12.13
CA LEU A 430 -18.25 0.81 11.38
C LEU A 430 -19.67 0.48 11.86
N ASP A 431 -19.91 -0.77 12.25
CA ASP A 431 -21.20 -1.19 12.81
C ASP A 431 -21.55 -0.52 14.16
N GLN A 432 -20.60 0.17 14.78
CA GLN A 432 -20.76 0.95 16.02
C GLN A 432 -21.02 2.43 15.76
N LEU A 433 -20.95 2.90 14.51
CA LEU A 433 -21.28 4.29 14.20
C LEU A 433 -22.76 4.56 14.51
N PRO A 434 -23.09 5.77 15.02
CA PRO A 434 -24.47 6.20 15.16
C PRO A 434 -25.23 6.06 13.83
N GLY A 435 -26.32 5.29 13.82
CA GLY A 435 -27.11 5.02 12.62
C GLY A 435 -26.69 3.79 11.81
N ALA A 436 -25.56 3.16 12.12
CA ALA A 436 -25.06 1.98 11.39
C ALA A 436 -25.99 0.75 11.45
N ALA A 437 -26.90 0.69 12.42
CA ALA A 437 -27.93 -0.35 12.49
C ALA A 437 -28.90 -0.35 11.28
N GLU A 438 -28.98 0.77 10.55
CA GLU A 438 -29.80 0.91 9.35
C GLU A 438 -29.06 0.47 8.07
N LEU A 439 -27.76 0.19 8.15
CA LEU A 439 -26.99 -0.31 7.00
C LEU A 439 -27.45 -1.70 6.58
N PRO A 440 -27.40 -2.03 5.28
CA PRO A 440 -27.56 -3.39 4.83
C PRO A 440 -26.48 -4.31 5.44
N SER A 441 -26.80 -5.59 5.59
CA SER A 441 -25.85 -6.58 6.12
C SER A 441 -24.61 -6.77 5.25
N SER A 442 -24.62 -6.28 4.02
CA SER A 442 -23.46 -6.15 3.15
C SER A 442 -23.40 -4.71 2.68
N PHE A 443 -22.31 -4.02 3.01
CA PHE A 443 -22.07 -2.63 2.67
C PHE A 443 -20.62 -2.49 2.19
N GLN A 444 -20.43 -1.70 1.14
CA GLN A 444 -19.14 -1.20 0.72
C GLN A 444 -19.28 0.28 0.40
N GLY A 445 -18.24 1.06 0.67
CA GLY A 445 -18.24 2.48 0.43
C GLY A 445 -17.04 3.19 1.03
N THR A 446 -17.17 4.50 1.22
CA THR A 446 -16.08 5.37 1.70
C THR A 446 -16.53 6.09 2.96
N LEU A 447 -15.76 5.97 4.04
CA LEU A 447 -15.91 6.81 5.22
C LEU A 447 -15.05 8.06 5.04
N ARG A 448 -15.70 9.21 4.97
CA ARG A 448 -15.07 10.54 4.92
C ARG A 448 -14.96 11.11 6.33
N LEU A 449 -13.78 11.58 6.69
CA LEU A 449 -13.50 12.23 7.96
C LEU A 449 -13.04 13.66 7.69
N SER A 450 -13.57 14.63 8.44
CA SER A 450 -13.05 16.00 8.45
C SER A 450 -12.96 16.55 9.87
N SER A 451 -11.94 17.35 10.17
CA SER A 451 -11.70 17.85 11.53
C SER A 451 -11.27 19.31 11.58
N SER A 452 -11.55 19.96 12.72
CA SER A 452 -11.18 21.36 12.97
C SER A 452 -9.69 21.57 13.27
N ALA A 453 -8.96 20.50 13.54
CA ALA A 453 -7.53 20.48 13.80
C ALA A 453 -6.93 19.16 13.29
N PRO A 454 -5.62 19.08 13.01
CA PRO A 454 -4.99 17.85 12.54
C PRO A 454 -5.25 16.67 13.49
N VAL A 455 -5.59 15.52 12.91
CA VAL A 455 -5.73 14.24 13.60
C VAL A 455 -4.92 13.19 12.86
N ALA A 456 -4.49 12.15 13.56
CA ALA A 456 -3.90 10.96 12.95
C ALA A 456 -4.96 9.85 12.90
N VAL A 457 -5.03 9.13 11.78
CA VAL A 457 -6.04 8.09 11.53
C VAL A 457 -5.37 6.78 11.14
N LEU A 458 -5.88 5.68 11.69
CA LEU A 458 -5.56 4.32 11.28
C LEU A 458 -6.87 3.61 10.98
N ALA A 459 -6.96 2.92 9.86
CA ALA A 459 -8.07 2.04 9.55
C ALA A 459 -7.61 0.59 9.41
N ILE A 460 -8.53 -0.33 9.64
CA ILE A 460 -8.34 -1.77 9.45
C ILE A 460 -9.57 -2.36 8.74
N ARG A 461 -9.36 -3.43 7.98
CA ARG A 461 -10.42 -4.38 7.62
C ARG A 461 -10.34 -5.56 8.59
N GLY A 462 -11.33 -5.69 9.47
CA GLY A 462 -11.45 -6.83 10.38
C GLY A 462 -12.24 -7.97 9.72
N ARG A 463 -11.78 -9.21 9.90
CA ARG A 463 -12.46 -10.40 9.37
C ARG A 463 -12.51 -11.51 10.40
N TYR A 464 -13.66 -12.18 10.52
CA TYR A 464 -13.73 -13.49 11.18
C TYR A 464 -13.72 -14.56 10.11
N ASN A 465 -12.71 -15.43 10.10
CA ASN A 465 -12.64 -16.49 9.10
C ASN A 465 -13.64 -17.63 9.40
N GLU A 466 -13.60 -18.67 8.59
CA GLU A 466 -14.48 -19.84 8.69
C GLU A 466 -14.25 -20.68 9.97
N ARG A 467 -13.20 -20.39 10.74
CA ARG A 467 -12.92 -21.00 12.06
C ARG A 467 -13.26 -20.08 13.24
N GLY A 468 -13.64 -18.83 12.97
CA GLY A 468 -13.85 -17.81 14.01
C GLY A 468 -12.55 -17.17 14.50
N ASP A 469 -11.43 -17.37 13.80
CA ASP A 469 -10.20 -16.61 14.05
C ASP A 469 -10.41 -15.16 13.57
N PHE A 470 -10.03 -14.17 14.38
CA PHE A 470 -10.07 -12.75 14.01
C PHE A 470 -8.78 -12.37 13.28
N LEU A 471 -8.92 -12.05 11.99
CA LEU A 471 -7.90 -11.50 11.11
C LEU A 471 -8.09 -9.98 11.00
N LEU A 472 -7.00 -9.27 10.73
CA LEU A 472 -7.00 -7.83 10.52
C LEU A 472 -5.98 -7.46 9.46
N SER A 473 -6.35 -6.50 8.62
CA SER A 473 -5.49 -5.91 7.59
C SER A 473 -5.52 -4.40 7.76
N ALA A 474 -4.38 -3.76 8.02
CA ALA A 474 -4.32 -2.30 8.14
C ALA A 474 -4.49 -1.63 6.78
N THR A 475 -5.49 -0.77 6.64
CA THR A 475 -5.80 -0.05 5.42
C THR A 475 -5.42 1.41 5.62
N PRO A 476 -4.48 1.98 4.86
CA PRO A 476 -4.09 3.36 5.04
C PRO A 476 -5.25 4.29 4.66
N PRO A 477 -5.63 5.23 5.55
CA PRO A 477 -6.50 6.33 5.17
C PRO A 477 -5.83 7.16 4.06
N ALA A 478 -6.61 7.55 3.04
CA ALA A 478 -6.13 8.45 2.00
C ALA A 478 -6.36 9.91 2.42
N ASP A 479 -5.39 10.78 2.19
CA ASP A 479 -5.64 12.22 2.13
C ASP A 479 -6.12 12.53 0.70
N PRO A 480 -7.37 12.98 0.50
CA PRO A 480 -7.90 13.25 -0.84
C PRO A 480 -7.08 14.29 -1.62
N ARG A 481 -6.29 15.12 -0.93
CA ARG A 481 -5.41 16.13 -1.53
C ARG A 481 -4.06 15.57 -1.97
N ALA A 482 -3.69 14.39 -1.47
CA ALA A 482 -2.42 13.72 -1.76
C ALA A 482 -2.53 12.66 -2.87
N ALA A 483 -3.72 12.51 -3.48
CA ALA A 483 -3.90 11.55 -4.56
C ALA A 483 -3.04 11.91 -5.78
N GLU A 484 -2.50 10.89 -6.44
CA GLU A 484 -1.57 11.01 -7.57
C GLU A 484 -2.31 10.80 -8.90
N ASP A 485 -1.75 11.35 -9.98
CA ASP A 485 -2.28 11.19 -11.35
C ASP A 485 -2.15 9.72 -11.83
N GLN A 486 -1.22 8.96 -11.25
CA GLN A 486 -1.03 7.53 -11.51
C GLN A 486 -0.67 6.82 -10.21
N SER A 487 -1.22 5.63 -10.02
CA SER A 487 -1.01 4.79 -8.84
C SER A 487 -0.51 3.40 -9.24
N PHE A 488 0.33 2.79 -8.40
CA PHE A 488 0.95 1.51 -8.71
C PHE A 488 0.72 0.50 -7.59
N ILE A 489 0.26 -0.70 -7.94
CA ILE A 489 0.19 -1.84 -7.02
C ILE A 489 1.42 -2.71 -7.29
N PRO A 490 2.45 -2.66 -6.42
CA PRO A 490 3.73 -3.30 -6.68
C PRO A 490 3.66 -4.83 -6.68
N GLN A 491 2.56 -5.43 -6.21
CA GLN A 491 2.37 -6.87 -6.20
C GLN A 491 0.89 -7.26 -6.27
N VAL A 492 0.56 -8.10 -7.25
CA VAL A 492 -0.73 -8.77 -7.45
C VAL A 492 -0.43 -10.27 -7.55
N VAL A 493 -1.18 -11.09 -6.83
CA VAL A 493 -0.95 -12.54 -6.72
C VAL A 493 -2.26 -13.29 -6.96
N ASP A 494 -2.22 -14.31 -7.81
CA ASP A 494 -3.37 -15.18 -8.09
C ASP A 494 -2.97 -16.66 -8.11
N GLY A 495 -3.90 -17.54 -7.74
CA GLY A 495 -3.71 -18.99 -7.80
C GLY A 495 -2.94 -19.58 -6.61
N ALA A 496 -2.84 -20.91 -6.56
CA ALA A 496 -2.24 -21.67 -5.45
C ALA A 496 -2.81 -21.32 -4.05
N GLY A 497 -4.08 -20.91 -4.01
CA GLY A 497 -4.76 -20.46 -2.78
C GLY A 497 -4.73 -18.95 -2.55
N TYR A 498 -4.05 -18.18 -3.39
CA TYR A 498 -4.06 -16.72 -3.35
C TYR A 498 -5.15 -16.12 -4.23
N THR A 499 -5.71 -15.01 -3.77
CA THR A 499 -6.55 -14.08 -4.54
C THR A 499 -6.15 -12.65 -4.19
N THR A 500 -6.23 -11.74 -5.16
CA THR A 500 -6.06 -10.32 -4.93
C THR A 500 -7.36 -9.57 -5.23
N GLU A 501 -7.87 -8.81 -4.26
CA GLU A 501 -8.95 -7.83 -4.48
C GLU A 501 -8.33 -6.44 -4.64
N ILE A 502 -8.47 -5.81 -5.80
CA ILE A 502 -8.04 -4.43 -6.03
C ILE A 502 -9.23 -3.51 -5.82
N VAL A 503 -9.08 -2.55 -4.93
CA VAL A 503 -10.08 -1.51 -4.66
C VAL A 503 -9.53 -0.17 -5.09
N ILE A 504 -10.31 0.55 -5.89
CA ILE A 504 -10.05 1.94 -6.30
C ILE A 504 -11.16 2.79 -5.69
N TYR A 505 -10.83 3.85 -4.98
CA TYR A 505 -11.80 4.65 -4.23
C TYR A 505 -11.40 6.13 -4.18
N GLY A 506 -12.38 6.97 -3.85
CA GLY A 506 -12.21 8.42 -3.80
C GLY A 506 -12.50 9.08 -5.14
N GLY A 507 -12.11 10.34 -5.27
CA GLY A 507 -12.43 11.21 -6.41
C GLY A 507 -13.31 12.40 -6.01
N SER A 508 -13.61 13.28 -6.97
CA SER A 508 -14.48 14.43 -6.70
C SER A 508 -15.96 14.03 -6.73
N GLU A 509 -16.78 14.74 -5.96
CA GLU A 509 -18.26 14.60 -6.03
C GLU A 509 -18.81 15.17 -7.35
N ASP A 510 -18.06 16.08 -7.98
CA ASP A 510 -18.51 16.87 -9.13
C ASP A 510 -18.34 16.16 -10.48
N ALA A 511 -17.42 15.19 -10.59
CA ALA A 511 -17.13 14.48 -11.84
C ALA A 511 -16.72 13.02 -11.62
N PRO A 512 -17.15 12.08 -12.48
CA PRO A 512 -16.73 10.70 -12.40
C PRO A 512 -15.24 10.54 -12.74
N VAL A 513 -14.56 9.61 -12.05
CA VAL A 513 -13.19 9.21 -12.37
C VAL A 513 -13.26 7.94 -13.23
N VAL A 514 -12.87 8.04 -14.50
CA VAL A 514 -12.80 6.91 -15.43
C VAL A 514 -11.34 6.59 -15.72
N GLY A 515 -10.97 5.32 -15.78
CA GLY A 515 -9.60 4.92 -16.07
C GLY A 515 -9.43 3.45 -16.40
N SER A 516 -8.17 3.03 -16.45
CA SER A 516 -7.75 1.67 -16.78
C SER A 516 -6.73 1.12 -15.78
N ILE A 517 -6.77 -0.20 -15.58
CA ILE A 517 -5.79 -0.99 -14.84
C ILE A 517 -5.03 -1.85 -15.83
N TYR A 518 -3.71 -1.70 -15.84
CA TYR A 518 -2.77 -2.47 -16.64
C TYR A 518 -2.01 -3.44 -15.76
N PHE A 519 -1.87 -4.69 -16.19
CA PHE A 519 -1.14 -5.74 -15.46
C PHE A 519 0.08 -6.18 -16.24
N PHE A 520 1.17 -6.47 -15.52
CA PHE A 520 2.42 -6.92 -16.11
C PHE A 520 3.03 -8.05 -15.27
N ASP A 521 3.54 -9.08 -15.95
CA ASP A 521 4.30 -10.16 -15.31
C ASP A 521 5.71 -9.68 -14.86
N GLN A 522 6.43 -10.55 -14.16
CA GLN A 522 7.79 -10.25 -13.67
C GLN A 522 8.80 -9.92 -14.80
N ASN A 523 8.52 -10.28 -16.05
CA ASN A 523 9.36 -9.98 -17.21
C ASN A 523 8.91 -8.71 -17.96
N GLY A 524 7.88 -8.02 -17.47
CA GLY A 524 7.32 -6.82 -18.10
C GLY A 524 6.41 -7.09 -19.29
N ARG A 525 5.87 -8.31 -19.39
CA ARG A 525 4.88 -8.65 -20.43
C ARG A 525 3.48 -8.31 -19.93
N PRO A 526 2.64 -7.64 -20.75
CA PRO A 526 1.25 -7.37 -20.37
C PRO A 526 0.47 -8.66 -20.13
N THR A 527 -0.33 -8.68 -19.07
CA THR A 527 -1.23 -9.78 -18.70
C THR A 527 -2.67 -9.27 -18.61
N SER A 528 -3.64 -10.18 -18.61
CA SER A 528 -5.04 -9.88 -18.24
C SER A 528 -5.50 -10.98 -17.30
N PRO A 529 -5.30 -10.82 -15.99
CA PRO A 529 -5.86 -11.74 -15.02
C PRO A 529 -7.38 -11.79 -15.17
N VAL A 530 -7.97 -12.95 -14.89
CA VAL A 530 -9.43 -13.09 -14.87
C VAL A 530 -9.94 -12.42 -13.60
N LEU A 531 -10.60 -11.28 -13.75
CA LEU A 531 -11.21 -10.52 -12.67
C LEU A 531 -12.73 -10.80 -12.61
N GLN A 532 -13.27 -10.83 -11.39
CA GLN A 532 -14.69 -11.00 -11.07
C GLN A 532 -15.26 -9.75 -10.42
#